data_AF-A0A258PAN3-F1
#
_entry.id   AF-A0A258PAN3-F1
#
_cell.length_a   1.000
_cell.length_b   1.000
_cell.length_c   1.000
_cell.angle_alpha   90.00
_cell.angle_beta   90.00
_cell.angle_gamma   90.00
#
_symmetry.space_group_name_H-M   'P 1'
#
loop_
_entity.id
_entity.type
_entity.pdbx_description
1 polymer ?
#
loop_
_entity_poly.entity_id
_entity_poly.type
_entity_poly.pdbx_seq_one_letter_code
_entity_poly.pdbx_strand_id
1 'polypeptide(L)'
;DTFTYTMRDTVGATSTANLVITIQGGNDGPVAVADTGTAVEAGTAAGSNATGNVLTNDTDVDSGDTKTVSAITGGTVGSALVGTYGSVTLNADGTYTYVVNNANAAVNALRTSANTLTDTFTYTMRDTVGATSTANLVITIQGGNDGPVAGGHG
;
A
#
# COMPACT_ATOMS: atom_id res chain seq x y z
N ASP A 1 0.73 30.16 16.65
CA ASP A 1 1.58 31.36 16.67
C ASP A 1 0.82 32.59 17.17
N THR A 2 1.50 33.48 17.89
CA THR A 2 0.91 34.74 18.42
C THR A 2 1.62 35.92 17.76
N PHE A 3 0.86 36.83 17.18
CA PHE A 3 1.35 38.11 16.68
C PHE A 3 0.79 39.26 17.54
N THR A 4 1.64 40.19 17.95
CA THR A 4 1.24 41.40 18.69
C THR A 4 1.25 42.61 17.77
N TYR A 5 0.18 43.40 17.80
CA TYR A 5 0.09 44.69 17.11
C TYR A 5 -0.17 45.79 18.14
N THR A 6 0.55 46.91 18.03
CA THR A 6 0.37 48.11 18.85
C THR A 6 -0.25 49.22 18.00
N MET A 7 -1.46 49.63 18.34
CA MET A 7 -2.08 50.83 17.77
C MET A 7 -1.82 52.01 18.70
N ARG A 8 -1.35 53.13 18.13
CA ARG A 8 -1.06 54.38 18.86
C ARG A 8 -1.92 55.50 18.28
N ASP A 9 -2.72 56.13 19.12
CA ASP A 9 -3.45 57.36 18.79
C ASP A 9 -2.48 58.57 18.79
N THR A 10 -2.85 59.63 18.06
CA THR A 10 -2.23 60.97 18.02
C THR A 10 -1.95 61.62 19.37
N VAL A 11 -2.47 61.09 20.50
CA VAL A 11 -2.18 61.56 21.87
C VAL A 11 -1.34 60.57 22.71
N GLY A 12 -0.81 59.50 22.10
CA GLY A 12 0.18 58.61 22.75
C GLY A 12 -0.39 57.50 23.64
N ALA A 13 -1.70 57.38 23.77
CA ALA A 13 -2.32 56.23 24.42
C ALA A 13 -2.07 54.95 23.60
N THR A 14 -1.71 53.86 24.28
CA THR A 14 -1.53 52.53 23.68
C THR A 14 -2.55 51.58 24.29
N SER A 15 -3.20 50.79 23.44
CA SER A 15 -4.05 49.68 23.86
C SER A 15 -3.50 48.40 23.24
N THR A 16 -3.32 47.37 24.06
CA THR A 16 -2.87 46.04 23.63
C THR A 16 -4.08 45.12 23.57
N ALA A 17 -4.34 44.56 22.38
CA ALA A 17 -5.33 43.50 22.18
C ALA A 17 -4.59 42.22 21.81
N ASN A 18 -4.91 41.11 22.48
CA ASN A 18 -4.41 39.79 22.10
C ASN A 18 -5.33 39.20 21.05
N LEU A 19 -4.82 38.98 19.84
CA LEU A 19 -5.50 38.19 18.81
C LEU A 19 -5.02 36.74 18.92
N VAL A 20 -5.90 35.86 19.39
CA VAL A 20 -5.68 34.42 19.35
C VAL A 20 -6.10 33.94 17.96
N ILE A 21 -5.13 33.70 17.08
CA ILE A 21 -5.38 33.01 15.81
C ILE A 21 -5.24 31.51 16.09
N THR A 22 -6.37 30.82 16.21
CA THR A 22 -6.37 29.37 16.15
C THR A 22 -6.25 28.97 14.68
N ILE A 23 -5.03 28.69 14.23
CA ILE A 23 -4.85 27.94 12.98
C ILE A 23 -5.18 26.48 13.33
N GLN A 24 -6.42 26.07 13.06
CA GLN A 24 -6.69 24.66 12.87
C GLN A 24 -5.92 24.28 11.61
N GLY A 25 -4.90 23.43 11.73
CA GLY A 25 -4.34 22.78 10.54
C GLY A 25 -5.51 22.19 9.74
N GLY A 26 -5.51 22.38 8.42
CA GLY A 26 -6.47 21.65 7.60
C GLY A 26 -6.27 20.15 7.82
N ASN A 27 -7.32 19.35 7.62
CA ASN A 27 -7.19 17.90 7.58
C ASN A 27 -6.18 17.54 6.48
N ASP A 28 -4.96 17.18 6.88
CA ASP A 28 -3.88 16.87 5.98
C ASP A 28 -4.05 15.40 5.58
N GLY A 29 -4.49 15.17 4.34
CA GLY A 29 -4.96 13.85 3.92
C GLY A 29 -3.91 12.73 4.01
N PRO A 30 -4.35 11.48 3.92
CA PRO A 30 -3.49 10.32 4.09
C PRO A 30 -2.39 10.25 3.02
N VAL A 31 -1.27 9.65 3.39
CA VAL A 31 -0.15 9.33 2.48
C VAL A 31 0.01 7.82 2.42
N ALA A 32 -0.39 7.24 1.29
CA ALA A 32 -0.15 5.83 1.00
C ALA A 32 1.26 5.63 0.41
N VAL A 33 1.96 4.60 0.85
CA VAL A 33 3.33 4.25 0.45
C VAL A 33 3.32 2.88 -0.21
N ALA A 34 4.07 2.72 -1.31
CA ALA A 34 4.09 1.45 -2.03
C ALA A 34 4.62 0.29 -1.18
N ASP A 35 4.03 -0.88 -1.37
CA ASP A 35 4.37 -2.12 -0.69
C ASP A 35 5.01 -3.13 -1.64
N THR A 36 5.78 -4.04 -1.04
CA THR A 36 6.33 -5.19 -1.74
C THR A 36 6.02 -6.48 -1.00
N GLY A 37 5.68 -7.53 -1.74
CA GLY A 37 5.56 -8.90 -1.23
C GLY A 37 6.37 -9.87 -2.08
N THR A 38 6.77 -11.00 -1.49
CA THR A 38 7.47 -12.07 -2.21
C THR A 38 6.71 -13.38 -2.08
N ALA A 39 6.43 -14.02 -3.20
CA ALA A 39 5.89 -15.36 -3.28
C ALA A 39 6.90 -16.28 -3.96
N VAL A 40 6.83 -17.57 -3.67
CA VAL A 40 7.64 -18.61 -4.31
C VAL A 40 6.70 -19.57 -5.03
N GLU A 41 6.93 -19.80 -6.31
CA GLU A 41 6.13 -20.76 -7.08
C GLU A 41 6.33 -22.20 -6.59
N ALA A 42 5.33 -23.04 -6.82
CA ALA A 42 5.39 -24.45 -6.44
C ALA A 42 5.91 -25.29 -7.59
N GLY A 43 7.21 -25.57 -7.54
CA GLY A 43 7.87 -26.50 -8.44
C GLY A 43 7.82 -27.95 -7.94
N THR A 44 9.00 -28.54 -7.76
CA THR A 44 9.20 -29.87 -7.15
C THR A 44 8.95 -29.90 -5.63
N ALA A 45 9.04 -28.74 -4.98
CA ALA A 45 8.69 -28.52 -3.58
C ALA A 45 7.44 -27.65 -3.46
N ALA A 46 6.85 -27.61 -2.26
CA ALA A 46 5.77 -26.68 -1.98
C ALA A 46 6.27 -25.23 -2.07
N GLY A 47 5.58 -24.41 -2.86
CA GLY A 47 5.81 -22.97 -2.92
C GLY A 47 5.28 -22.23 -1.68
N SER A 48 5.31 -20.91 -1.73
CA SER A 48 4.80 -20.03 -0.67
C SER A 48 4.04 -18.85 -1.23
N ASN A 49 2.94 -18.51 -0.56
CA ASN A 49 2.15 -17.32 -0.88
C ASN A 49 2.78 -16.08 -0.24
N ALA A 50 2.63 -14.92 -0.88
CA ALA A 50 2.98 -13.65 -0.24
C ALA A 50 1.85 -13.21 0.69
N THR A 51 2.18 -12.77 1.89
CA THR A 51 1.23 -12.18 2.85
C THR A 51 1.84 -10.93 3.47
N GLY A 52 1.00 -10.00 3.90
CA GLY A 52 1.45 -8.76 4.52
C GLY A 52 0.29 -7.81 4.81
N ASN A 53 0.62 -6.55 5.09
CA ASN A 53 -0.37 -5.50 5.29
C ASN A 53 0.09 -4.16 4.67
N VAL A 54 -0.72 -3.63 3.76
CA VAL A 54 -0.43 -2.44 2.94
C VAL A 54 -0.60 -1.10 3.66
N LEU A 55 -1.03 -1.13 4.92
CA LEU A 55 -1.28 0.08 5.72
C LEU A 55 -0.19 0.33 6.76
N THR A 56 0.81 -0.56 6.84
CA THR A 56 1.81 -0.54 7.93
C THR A 56 2.86 0.55 7.80
N ASN A 57 3.16 0.96 6.57
CA ASN A 57 4.12 2.01 6.19
C ASN A 57 3.43 3.35 5.84
N ASP A 58 2.11 3.38 5.79
CA ASP A 58 1.34 4.57 5.46
C ASP A 58 1.34 5.57 6.62
N THR A 59 1.20 6.87 6.33
CA THR A 59 1.05 7.94 7.34
C THR A 59 -0.25 8.71 7.16
N ASP A 60 -0.78 9.20 8.28
CA ASP A 60 -1.85 10.19 8.31
C ASP A 60 -1.39 11.26 9.31
N VAL A 61 -1.59 12.54 8.99
CA VAL A 61 -1.07 13.65 9.79
C VAL A 61 -1.96 13.88 11.02
N ASP A 62 -3.22 13.48 10.96
CA ASP A 62 -4.20 13.66 12.02
C ASP A 62 -4.10 12.51 13.06
N SER A 63 -3.59 12.87 14.25
CA SER A 63 -3.35 11.91 15.33
C SER A 63 -4.64 11.23 15.80
N GLY A 64 -4.74 9.92 15.58
CA GLY A 64 -5.85 9.09 16.06
C GLY A 64 -6.75 8.57 14.93
N ASP A 65 -6.49 8.96 13.69
CA ASP A 65 -7.24 8.45 12.55
C ASP A 65 -6.86 7.01 12.20
N THR A 66 -7.90 6.23 11.89
CA THR A 66 -7.78 4.87 11.38
C THR A 66 -7.61 4.88 9.86
N LYS A 67 -6.91 3.88 9.36
CA LYS A 67 -6.66 3.67 7.93
C LYS A 67 -7.37 2.43 7.48
N THR A 68 -8.01 2.50 6.33
CA THR A 68 -8.67 1.36 5.71
C THR A 68 -8.37 1.31 4.24
N VAL A 69 -8.33 0.11 3.66
CA VAL A 69 -8.37 -0.04 2.21
C VAL A 69 -9.82 0.11 1.77
N SER A 70 -10.08 1.13 0.96
CA SER A 70 -11.41 1.43 0.43
C SER A 70 -11.64 0.92 -0.99
N ALA A 71 -10.58 0.69 -1.76
CA ALA A 71 -10.68 0.16 -3.11
C ALA A 71 -9.41 -0.61 -3.54
N ILE A 72 -9.60 -1.52 -4.49
CA ILE A 72 -8.54 -2.12 -5.31
C ILE A 72 -8.96 -2.00 -6.78
N THR A 73 -8.06 -1.51 -7.63
CA THR A 73 -8.38 -1.26 -9.04
C THR A 73 -8.67 -2.57 -9.76
N GLY A 74 -9.79 -2.63 -10.48
CA GLY A 74 -10.19 -3.81 -11.26
C GLY A 74 -10.76 -4.97 -10.42
N GLY A 75 -10.93 -4.79 -9.11
CA GLY A 75 -11.43 -5.83 -8.22
C GLY A 75 -12.39 -5.31 -7.15
N THR A 76 -12.58 -6.11 -6.11
CA THR A 76 -13.40 -5.78 -4.95
C THR A 76 -12.61 -6.13 -3.70
N VAL A 77 -12.54 -5.19 -2.74
CA VAL A 77 -11.86 -5.40 -1.46
C VAL A 77 -12.48 -6.62 -0.75
N GLY A 78 -11.62 -7.48 -0.19
CA GLY A 78 -12.00 -8.73 0.46
C GLY A 78 -12.30 -9.90 -0.49
N SER A 79 -12.20 -9.68 -1.81
CA SER A 79 -12.39 -10.72 -2.82
C SER A 79 -11.10 -10.97 -3.61
N ALA A 80 -10.95 -12.18 -4.12
CA ALA A 80 -9.81 -12.52 -4.97
C ALA A 80 -9.88 -11.74 -6.30
N LEU A 81 -8.83 -10.98 -6.59
CA LEU A 81 -8.57 -10.31 -7.86
C LEU A 81 -7.48 -11.07 -8.61
N VAL A 82 -7.81 -11.56 -9.80
CA VAL A 82 -6.85 -12.26 -10.67
C VAL A 82 -5.91 -11.25 -11.32
N GLY A 83 -4.61 -11.42 -11.08
CA GLY A 83 -3.52 -10.73 -11.76
C GLY A 83 -2.94 -11.57 -12.91
N THR A 84 -1.74 -11.25 -13.35
CA THR A 84 -1.09 -11.93 -14.48
C THR A 84 -0.58 -13.31 -14.08
N TYR A 85 0.02 -13.42 -12.89
CA TYR A 85 0.76 -14.60 -12.43
C TYR A 85 0.11 -15.31 -11.23
N GLY A 86 -1.00 -14.77 -10.74
CA GLY A 86 -1.67 -15.25 -9.53
C GLY A 86 -2.90 -14.43 -9.21
N SER A 87 -3.39 -14.53 -7.97
CA SER A 87 -4.51 -13.74 -7.49
C SER A 87 -4.23 -13.13 -6.12
N VAL A 88 -4.57 -11.86 -5.94
CA VAL A 88 -4.50 -11.18 -4.64
C VAL A 88 -5.88 -11.09 -4.01
N THR A 89 -5.97 -11.38 -2.71
CA THR A 89 -7.09 -10.96 -1.87
C THR A 89 -6.56 -9.86 -0.95
N LEU A 90 -7.09 -8.64 -1.07
CA LEU A 90 -6.74 -7.49 -0.23
C LEU A 90 -7.95 -7.08 0.60
N ASN A 91 -7.83 -7.12 1.92
CA ASN A 91 -8.90 -6.84 2.87
C ASN A 91 -8.94 -5.36 3.28
N ALA A 92 -10.07 -4.93 3.84
CA ALA A 92 -10.25 -3.54 4.28
C ALA A 92 -9.31 -3.12 5.42
N ASP A 93 -8.84 -4.09 6.23
CA ASP A 93 -7.85 -3.88 7.30
C ASP A 93 -6.40 -3.81 6.79
N GLY A 94 -6.22 -3.84 5.46
CA GLY A 94 -4.92 -3.81 4.79
C GLY A 94 -4.25 -5.16 4.65
N THR A 95 -4.73 -6.21 5.32
CA THR A 95 -4.14 -7.54 5.19
C THR A 95 -4.34 -8.07 3.77
N TYR A 96 -3.30 -8.69 3.20
CA TYR A 96 -3.39 -9.33 1.90
C TYR A 96 -2.83 -10.74 1.90
N THR A 97 -3.31 -11.53 0.94
CA THR A 97 -2.71 -12.80 0.53
C THR A 97 -2.64 -12.85 -0.98
N TYR A 98 -1.49 -13.18 -1.53
CA TYR A 98 -1.30 -13.45 -2.94
C TYR A 98 -1.01 -14.93 -3.16
N VAL A 99 -1.83 -15.56 -4.00
CA VAL A 99 -1.71 -16.98 -4.36
C VAL A 99 -1.18 -17.08 -5.79
N VAL A 100 -0.04 -17.77 -5.95
CA VAL A 100 0.60 -17.99 -7.25
C VAL A 100 -0.25 -18.94 -8.10
N ASN A 101 -0.41 -18.64 -9.39
CA ASN A 101 -1.01 -19.55 -10.36
C ASN A 101 0.07 -20.47 -10.96
N ASN A 102 0.28 -21.64 -10.35
CA ASN A 102 1.24 -22.65 -10.85
C ASN A 102 0.77 -23.40 -12.12
N ALA A 103 -0.35 -22.99 -12.73
CA ALA A 103 -0.72 -23.42 -14.09
C ALA A 103 -0.26 -22.39 -15.15
N ASN A 104 0.23 -21.21 -14.74
CA ASN A 104 0.76 -20.22 -15.67
C ASN A 104 2.13 -20.68 -16.21
N ALA A 105 2.26 -20.77 -17.53
CA ALA A 105 3.47 -21.26 -18.18
C ALA A 105 4.72 -20.41 -17.89
N ALA A 106 4.57 -19.09 -17.71
CA ALA A 106 5.68 -18.21 -17.35
C ALA A 106 6.13 -18.42 -15.90
N VAL A 107 5.19 -18.64 -14.98
CA VAL A 107 5.48 -18.99 -13.58
C VAL A 107 6.25 -20.31 -13.53
N ASN A 108 5.75 -21.35 -14.22
CA ASN A 108 6.42 -22.65 -14.29
C ASN A 108 7.77 -22.60 -15.01
N ALA A 109 8.05 -21.52 -15.74
CA ALA A 109 9.35 -21.30 -16.39
C ALA A 109 10.42 -20.79 -15.42
N LEU A 110 10.04 -20.31 -14.23
CA LEU A 110 10.98 -19.91 -13.20
C LEU A 110 11.71 -21.16 -12.69
N ARG A 111 13.03 -21.05 -12.51
CA ARG A 111 13.87 -22.17 -12.07
C ARG A 111 14.45 -21.89 -10.71
N THR A 112 15.27 -20.85 -10.65
CA THR A 112 15.95 -20.44 -9.41
C THR A 112 15.26 -19.23 -8.80
N SER A 113 15.58 -18.91 -7.55
CA SER A 113 15.10 -17.68 -6.90
C SER A 113 15.58 -16.39 -7.57
N ALA A 114 16.62 -16.46 -8.42
CA ALA A 114 17.06 -15.35 -9.25
C ALA A 114 16.19 -15.12 -10.49
N ASN A 115 15.34 -16.08 -10.86
CA ASN A 115 14.36 -15.91 -11.91
C ASN A 115 13.07 -15.40 -11.28
N THR A 116 12.61 -14.23 -11.72
CA THR A 116 11.45 -13.58 -11.11
C THR A 116 10.45 -13.08 -12.13
N LEU A 117 9.19 -13.01 -11.69
CA LEU A 117 8.09 -12.30 -12.33
C LEU A 117 7.50 -11.30 -11.35
N THR A 118 6.75 -10.32 -11.85
CA THR A 118 6.16 -9.28 -11.02
C THR A 118 4.70 -9.04 -11.39
N ASP A 119 3.82 -9.07 -10.39
CA ASP A 119 2.46 -8.55 -10.48
C ASP A 119 2.33 -7.26 -9.67
N THR A 120 1.60 -6.27 -10.19
CA THR A 120 1.38 -4.99 -9.52
C THR A 120 -0.10 -4.72 -9.38
N PHE A 121 -0.54 -4.37 -8.18
CA PHE A 121 -1.92 -4.03 -7.86
C PHE A 121 -2.01 -2.63 -7.26
N THR A 122 -2.90 -1.79 -7.77
CA THR A 122 -3.13 -0.44 -7.23
C THR A 122 -4.31 -0.46 -6.27
N TYR A 123 -4.10 0.03 -5.05
CA TYR A 123 -5.12 0.14 -4.01
C TYR A 123 -5.33 1.59 -3.57
N THR A 124 -6.45 1.84 -2.89
CA THR A 124 -6.81 3.14 -2.34
C THR A 124 -7.00 3.01 -0.84
N MET A 125 -6.16 3.69 -0.08
CA MET A 125 -6.30 3.88 1.36
C MET A 125 -7.23 5.07 1.64
N ARG A 126 -7.96 5.00 2.75
CA ARG A 126 -8.88 6.04 3.23
C ARG A 126 -8.73 6.24 4.73
N ASP A 127 -8.74 7.51 5.15
CA ASP A 127 -8.79 7.92 6.56
C ASP A 127 -10.22 7.86 7.15
N THR A 128 -10.41 8.35 8.39
CA THR A 128 -11.71 8.34 9.07
C THR A 128 -12.71 9.34 8.49
N VAL A 129 -12.22 10.45 7.95
CA VAL A 129 -13.04 11.56 7.41
C VAL A 129 -13.35 11.39 5.92
N GLY A 130 -12.74 10.39 5.28
CA GLY A 130 -12.99 9.99 3.91
C GLY A 130 -11.98 10.49 2.88
N ALA A 131 -10.91 11.18 3.28
CA ALA A 131 -9.83 11.52 2.35
C ALA A 131 -9.08 10.25 1.94
N THR A 132 -8.53 10.26 0.73
CA THR A 132 -7.99 9.04 0.10
C THR A 132 -6.62 9.25 -0.51
N SER A 133 -5.83 8.19 -0.52
CA SER A 133 -4.51 8.13 -1.14
C SER A 133 -4.32 6.80 -1.85
N THR A 134 -3.54 6.76 -2.94
CA THR A 134 -3.33 5.55 -3.75
C THR A 134 -1.88 5.12 -3.74
N ALA A 135 -1.65 3.82 -3.64
CA ALA A 135 -0.32 3.22 -3.77
C ALA A 135 -0.39 1.86 -4.46
N ASN A 136 0.79 1.28 -4.70
CA ASN A 136 0.93 0.00 -5.38
C ASN A 136 1.40 -1.08 -4.40
N LEU A 137 0.79 -2.25 -4.46
CA LEU A 137 1.35 -3.50 -3.95
C LEU A 137 2.05 -4.23 -5.10
N VAL A 138 3.36 -4.40 -4.99
CA VAL A 138 4.20 -5.08 -5.98
C VAL A 138 4.59 -6.46 -5.46
N ILE A 139 4.10 -7.51 -6.09
CA ILE A 139 4.42 -8.90 -5.75
C ILE A 139 5.51 -9.42 -6.67
N THR A 140 6.63 -9.85 -6.09
CA THR A 140 7.68 -10.58 -6.78
C THR A 140 7.48 -12.08 -6.60
N ILE A 141 7.35 -12.80 -7.71
CA ILE A 141 7.26 -14.26 -7.74
C ILE A 141 8.65 -14.80 -8.06
N GLN A 142 9.21 -15.65 -7.20
CA GLN A 142 10.51 -16.30 -7.38
C GLN A 142 10.34 -17.77 -7.76
N GLY A 143 11.31 -18.32 -8.51
CA GLY A 143 11.37 -19.75 -8.80
C GLY A 143 11.67 -20.62 -7.57
N GLY A 144 11.15 -21.85 -7.55
CA GLY A 144 11.26 -22.80 -6.42
C GLY A 144 12.59 -23.56 -6.27
N ASN A 145 13.60 -23.22 -7.08
CA ASN A 145 14.86 -23.96 -7.23
C ASN A 145 14.67 -25.38 -7.77
N ASP A 146 13.87 -25.49 -8.83
CA ASP A 146 13.63 -26.74 -9.51
C ASP A 146 14.87 -27.27 -10.23
N GLY A 147 15.09 -28.59 -10.10
CA GLY A 147 16.01 -29.30 -10.97
C GLY A 147 15.60 -29.14 -12.45
N PRO A 148 16.53 -29.32 -13.40
CA PRO A 148 16.19 -29.22 -14.82
C PRO A 148 15.05 -30.18 -15.15
N VAL A 149 13.94 -29.66 -15.69
CA VAL A 149 12.91 -30.49 -16.31
C VAL A 149 13.59 -31.19 -17.48
N ALA A 150 13.80 -32.50 -17.38
CA ALA A 150 14.30 -33.29 -18.47
C ALA A 150 13.28 -33.24 -19.61
N GLY A 151 13.50 -32.33 -20.56
CA GLY A 151 12.87 -32.38 -21.87
C GLY A 151 13.33 -33.67 -22.53
N GLY A 152 12.51 -34.72 -22.45
CA GLY A 152 12.73 -35.95 -23.19
C GLY A 152 12.73 -35.63 -24.68
N HIS A 153 13.92 -35.60 -25.26
CA HIS A 153 14.05 -35.76 -26.71
C HIS A 153 13.88 -37.25 -27.00
N GLY A 154 12.73 -37.59 -27.56
CA GLY A 154 12.59 -38.80 -28.38
C GLY A 154 13.26 -38.62 -29.73
#